data_AF-A0A1Z5JF88-F1
#
_entry.id   AF-A0A1Z5JF88-F1
#
_cell.length_a   1.000
_cell.length_b   1.000
_cell.length_c   1.000
_cell.angle_alpha   90.00
_cell.angle_beta   90.00
_cell.angle_gamma   90.00
#
_symmetry.space_group_name_H-M   'P 1'
#
loop_
_entity.id
_entity.type
_entity.pdbx_description
1 polymer ?
#
loop_
_entity_poly.entity_id
_entity_poly.type
_entity_poly.pdbx_seq_one_letter_code
_entity_poly.pdbx_strand_id
1 'polypeptide(L)'
;MIPVQTLKNSSIYPSDDDSFPSEGDYNESSSSSDLPLYTTIHNTTTTYATKPHLVIHIGPEKTASTTLQKDFFYKFRKHTFKADNYIYLGRYTFLRALQEVLLYCPYKLREKPKHPCYQRFLRLLDDERWRGKNILLSEEVYSKAIWDLEAVERVQQDFMPFLQERWDVSVVAVYRRFHEWLISARKQRDYELRERQLWPHEGGEALDSWNEVMLLRKHERFGLRSHYLPDDLAQWYDLNVSVTVLNMHHPTQKITEQFVCDALPHATTSCEYYRTQGREIHANARSGLEYFFDNIVYAAAEKGIFDTTNVMRHDIVYNLTNLNMTITNMPLICPSAKELEELLQESIHWEQYYAPEYADIDAVKASFEKLVQSNQFCRVDTDRLLEGMTDWSDVLKRLGNEFVTGFA
;
A
#
# COMPACT_ATOMS: atom_id res chain seq x y z
N MET A 1 9.56 14.36 -43.79
CA MET A 1 8.12 14.05 -43.95
C MET A 1 7.98 12.54 -44.10
N ILE A 2 7.60 11.86 -43.02
CA ILE A 2 7.26 10.43 -42.99
C ILE A 2 5.75 10.39 -42.68
N PRO A 3 4.93 9.62 -43.41
CA PRO A 3 3.49 9.75 -43.31
C PRO A 3 2.97 9.11 -42.01
N VAL A 4 2.18 9.88 -41.27
CA VAL A 4 1.38 9.38 -40.15
C VAL A 4 0.31 8.45 -40.72
N GLN A 5 0.53 7.14 -40.60
CA GLN A 5 -0.51 6.16 -40.86
C GLN A 5 -1.54 6.23 -39.74
N THR A 6 -2.79 6.50 -40.14
CA THR A 6 -3.99 6.39 -39.32
C THR A 6 -4.20 4.91 -38.96
N LEU A 7 -3.69 4.51 -37.80
CA LEU A 7 -4.01 3.22 -37.20
C LEU A 7 -5.39 3.31 -36.54
N LYS A 8 -6.42 2.89 -37.28
CA LYS A 8 -7.62 2.32 -36.65
C LYS A 8 -7.24 0.96 -36.08
N ASN A 9 -7.08 0.87 -34.77
CA ASN A 9 -6.99 -0.42 -34.08
C ASN A 9 -8.19 -0.61 -33.17
N SER A 10 -9.01 -1.60 -33.53
CA SER A 10 -9.79 -2.41 -32.60
C SER A 10 -8.81 -3.13 -31.68
N SER A 11 -8.60 -2.59 -30.48
CA SER A 11 -7.88 -3.27 -29.42
C SER A 11 -8.84 -4.13 -28.62
N ILE A 12 -8.67 -5.45 -28.71
CA ILE A 12 -9.20 -6.41 -27.75
C ILE A 12 -8.06 -6.66 -26.77
N TYR A 13 -8.06 -5.96 -25.64
CA TYR A 13 -7.31 -6.36 -24.45
C TYR A 13 -8.10 -7.45 -23.71
N PRO A 14 -7.43 -8.41 -23.03
CA PRO A 14 -8.01 -9.01 -21.84
C PRO A 14 -8.03 -7.90 -20.77
N SER A 15 -9.20 -7.36 -20.50
CA SER A 15 -9.44 -6.57 -19.30
C SER A 15 -9.19 -7.49 -18.10
N ASP A 16 -8.17 -7.20 -17.30
CA ASP A 16 -8.35 -7.37 -15.86
C ASP A 16 -9.33 -6.26 -15.46
N ASP A 17 -10.62 -6.56 -15.65
CA ASP A 17 -11.74 -5.71 -15.29
C ASP A 17 -11.76 -5.52 -13.77
N ASP A 18 -11.00 -4.52 -13.31
CA ASP A 18 -11.32 -3.70 -12.12
C ASP A 18 -12.42 -2.66 -12.48
N SER A 19 -13.26 -2.94 -13.49
CA SER A 19 -14.45 -2.14 -13.79
C SER A 19 -15.56 -2.47 -12.79
N PHE A 20 -15.54 -1.75 -11.68
CA PHE A 20 -16.68 -1.63 -10.80
C PHE A 20 -17.87 -1.03 -11.58
N PRO A 21 -19.12 -1.50 -11.34
CA PRO A 21 -20.28 -0.86 -11.93
C PRO A 21 -20.38 0.59 -11.46
N SER A 22 -20.50 1.50 -12.44
CA SER A 22 -20.68 2.93 -12.25
C SER A 22 -21.83 3.23 -11.30
N GLU A 23 -21.63 4.24 -10.45
CA GLU A 23 -22.63 4.88 -9.59
C GLU A 23 -23.97 5.05 -10.33
N GLY A 24 -24.91 4.16 -10.05
CA GLY A 24 -26.31 4.34 -10.40
C GLY A 24 -27.03 4.86 -9.18
N ASP A 25 -27.60 6.06 -9.30
CA ASP A 25 -28.44 6.73 -8.32
C ASP A 25 -29.51 5.79 -7.75
N TYR A 26 -29.29 5.30 -6.54
CA TYR A 26 -30.36 4.70 -5.74
C TYR A 26 -30.95 5.76 -4.84
N ASN A 27 -32.11 6.27 -5.27
CA ASN A 27 -33.01 7.07 -4.45
C ASN A 27 -33.26 6.39 -3.10
N GLU A 28 -32.76 7.01 -2.03
CA GLU A 28 -33.17 6.72 -0.66
C GLU A 28 -34.62 7.18 -0.46
N SER A 29 -35.57 6.26 -0.55
CA SER A 29 -36.87 6.41 0.08
C SER A 29 -36.95 5.51 1.32
N SER A 30 -36.67 6.13 2.45
CA SER A 30 -37.23 5.87 3.79
C SER A 30 -38.05 4.59 4.02
N SER A 31 -37.56 3.74 4.93
CA SER A 31 -38.39 3.32 6.06
C SER A 31 -37.52 2.97 7.27
N SER A 32 -37.54 3.84 8.27
CA SER A 32 -37.04 3.57 9.62
C SER A 32 -37.90 2.48 10.26
N SER A 33 -37.42 1.25 10.29
CA SER A 33 -37.96 0.23 11.18
C SER A 33 -37.08 0.18 12.43
N ASP A 34 -37.58 0.73 13.52
CA ASP A 34 -37.05 0.58 14.87
C ASP A 34 -36.91 -0.92 15.20
N LEU A 35 -35.67 -1.42 15.18
CA LEU A 35 -35.36 -2.77 15.63
C LEU A 35 -35.26 -2.77 17.16
N PRO A 36 -35.98 -3.66 17.87
CA PRO A 36 -35.98 -3.69 19.32
C PRO A 36 -34.59 -4.07 19.86
N LEU A 37 -34.18 -3.36 20.90
CA LEU A 37 -32.99 -3.66 21.71
C LEU A 37 -33.22 -5.01 22.42
N TYR A 38 -32.77 -6.11 21.82
CA TYR A 38 -32.79 -7.42 22.47
C TYR A 38 -31.65 -7.51 23.48
N THR A 39 -31.96 -7.38 24.77
CA THR A 39 -31.09 -7.77 25.88
C THR A 39 -31.18 -9.28 26.08
N THR A 40 -30.36 -10.04 25.36
CA THR A 40 -30.26 -11.49 25.61
C THR A 40 -29.39 -11.73 26.83
N ILE A 41 -30.03 -12.00 27.98
CA ILE A 41 -29.35 -12.42 29.21
C ILE A 41 -29.01 -13.91 29.07
N HIS A 42 -27.75 -14.22 28.80
CA HIS A 42 -27.24 -15.59 28.84
C HIS A 42 -26.63 -15.87 30.22
N ASN A 43 -27.16 -16.88 30.91
CA ASN A 43 -26.68 -17.32 32.21
C ASN A 43 -25.21 -17.79 32.14
N THR A 44 -24.35 -17.09 32.87
CA THR A 44 -22.92 -17.36 33.00
C THR A 44 -22.64 -18.41 34.06
N THR A 45 -22.57 -19.67 33.68
CA THR A 45 -21.75 -20.66 34.41
C THR A 45 -20.32 -20.58 33.87
N THR A 46 -19.49 -19.74 34.49
CA THR A 46 -18.09 -19.47 34.14
C THR A 46 -17.17 -20.60 34.58
N THR A 47 -17.08 -21.66 33.77
CA THR A 47 -15.74 -22.18 33.45
C THR A 47 -15.04 -21.09 32.64
N TYR A 48 -13.82 -20.69 32.98
CA TYR A 48 -13.04 -19.70 32.22
C TYR A 48 -12.80 -20.23 30.79
N ALA A 49 -13.79 -20.06 29.92
CA ALA A 49 -13.66 -20.37 28.51
C ALA A 49 -12.55 -19.46 27.97
N THR A 50 -11.51 -20.08 27.42
CA THR A 50 -10.42 -19.39 26.74
C THR A 50 -11.01 -18.44 25.69
N LYS A 51 -10.64 -17.16 25.77
CA LYS A 51 -11.10 -16.16 24.80
C LYS A 51 -10.66 -16.58 23.40
N PRO A 52 -11.51 -16.47 22.36
CA PRO A 52 -11.06 -16.66 21.00
C PRO A 52 -10.11 -15.53 20.58
N HIS A 53 -9.31 -15.79 19.54
CA HIS A 53 -8.30 -14.85 19.06
C HIS A 53 -8.90 -13.83 18.09
N LEU A 54 -8.53 -12.56 18.28
CA LEU A 54 -8.78 -11.48 17.34
C LEU A 54 -7.43 -10.93 16.88
N VAL A 55 -7.03 -11.31 15.67
CA VAL A 55 -5.76 -10.88 15.07
C VAL A 55 -6.03 -9.70 14.15
N ILE A 56 -5.38 -8.57 14.42
CA ILE A 56 -5.52 -7.32 13.67
C ILE A 56 -4.25 -7.08 12.88
N HIS A 57 -4.30 -7.32 11.57
CA HIS A 57 -3.24 -6.91 10.67
C HIS A 57 -3.35 -5.40 10.39
N ILE A 58 -2.30 -4.71 10.80
CA ILE A 58 -2.04 -3.31 10.47
C ILE A 58 -0.85 -3.25 9.52
N GLY A 59 -0.80 -2.22 8.71
CA GLY A 59 0.38 -1.98 7.91
C GLY A 59 0.17 -0.72 7.12
N PRO A 60 1.03 0.30 7.28
CA PRO A 60 0.96 1.44 6.40
C PRO A 60 1.15 0.97 4.98
N GLU A 61 0.70 1.78 4.04
CA GLU A 61 0.83 1.44 2.64
C GLU A 61 2.26 1.00 2.31
N LYS A 62 2.38 0.04 1.40
CA LYS A 62 3.66 -0.48 0.89
C LYS A 62 4.44 -1.39 1.84
N THR A 63 3.78 -1.91 2.85
CA THR A 63 4.29 -2.98 3.71
C THR A 63 3.66 -4.35 3.37
N ALA A 64 3.36 -4.59 2.09
CA ALA A 64 2.74 -5.84 1.61
C ALA A 64 1.28 -6.10 2.08
N SER A 65 0.60 -5.12 2.66
CA SER A 65 -0.81 -5.22 3.08
C SER A 65 -1.74 -5.72 1.97
N THR A 66 -1.70 -5.10 0.79
CA THR A 66 -2.48 -5.56 -0.37
C THR A 66 -2.15 -7.00 -0.79
N THR A 67 -0.87 -7.40 -0.73
CA THR A 67 -0.46 -8.78 -1.04
C THR A 67 -1.08 -9.76 -0.07
N LEU A 68 -0.95 -9.51 1.23
CA LEU A 68 -1.54 -10.33 2.28
C LEU A 68 -3.06 -10.41 2.14
N GLN A 69 -3.74 -9.27 1.94
CA GLN A 69 -5.19 -9.22 1.78
C GLN A 69 -5.69 -9.99 0.56
N LYS A 70 -5.02 -9.85 -0.59
CA LYS A 70 -5.36 -10.63 -1.80
C LYS A 70 -5.16 -12.12 -1.53
N ASP A 71 -4.06 -12.49 -0.89
CA ASP A 71 -3.76 -13.88 -0.58
C ASP A 71 -4.78 -14.48 0.40
N PHE A 72 -5.09 -13.76 1.48
CA PHE A 72 -6.15 -14.07 2.45
C PHE A 72 -7.56 -13.97 1.89
N PHE A 73 -7.76 -13.44 0.69
CA PHE A 73 -9.06 -13.48 0.04
C PHE A 73 -9.15 -14.66 -0.92
N TYR A 74 -8.19 -14.75 -1.85
CA TYR A 74 -8.20 -15.72 -2.94
C TYR A 74 -7.83 -17.13 -2.48
N LYS A 75 -6.83 -17.30 -1.61
CA LYS A 75 -6.42 -18.61 -1.10
C LYS A 75 -7.31 -19.07 0.06
N PHE A 76 -7.85 -18.13 0.83
CA PHE A 76 -8.72 -18.39 1.97
C PHE A 76 -10.07 -19.02 1.58
N ARG A 77 -10.60 -18.69 0.40
CA ARG A 77 -11.84 -19.30 -0.10
C ARG A 77 -11.70 -20.82 -0.28
N LYS A 78 -10.48 -21.35 -0.39
CA LYS A 78 -10.18 -22.77 -0.62
C LYS A 78 -9.95 -23.61 0.64
N HIS A 79 -10.54 -23.22 1.79
CA HIS A 79 -10.72 -24.05 3.01
C HIS A 79 -9.66 -23.96 4.12
N THR A 80 -8.49 -23.36 3.90
CA THR A 80 -7.35 -23.50 4.82
C THR A 80 -7.60 -22.91 6.21
N PHE A 81 -8.02 -21.65 6.31
CA PHE A 81 -8.24 -21.01 7.62
C PHE A 81 -9.52 -21.50 8.30
N LYS A 82 -10.50 -21.97 7.51
CA LYS A 82 -11.70 -22.61 8.05
C LYS A 82 -11.34 -23.89 8.81
N ALA A 83 -10.33 -24.63 8.35
CA ALA A 83 -9.82 -25.81 9.05
C ALA A 83 -9.23 -25.45 10.43
N ASP A 84 -8.61 -24.27 10.54
CA ASP A 84 -8.07 -23.75 11.79
C ASP A 84 -9.06 -22.84 12.55
N ASN A 85 -10.35 -22.89 12.20
CA ASN A 85 -11.43 -22.18 12.88
C ASN A 85 -11.32 -20.63 12.84
N TYR A 86 -10.67 -20.08 11.81
CA TYR A 86 -10.61 -18.65 11.55
C TYR A 86 -11.66 -18.18 10.53
N ILE A 87 -12.13 -16.96 10.71
CA ILE A 87 -12.83 -16.16 9.70
C ILE A 87 -11.96 -14.95 9.32
N TYR A 88 -11.99 -14.59 8.04
CA TYR A 88 -11.30 -13.41 7.53
C TYR A 88 -12.30 -12.29 7.27
N LEU A 89 -12.08 -11.13 7.88
CA LEU A 89 -12.86 -9.92 7.68
C LEU A 89 -11.90 -8.81 7.20
N GLY A 90 -11.87 -8.52 5.90
CA GLY A 90 -10.96 -7.53 5.30
C GLY A 90 -11.38 -7.02 3.92
N ARG A 91 -10.44 -6.33 3.23
CA ARG A 91 -10.64 -5.46 2.03
C ARG A 91 -11.36 -6.07 0.82
N TYR A 92 -11.62 -7.37 0.80
CA TYR A 92 -12.25 -8.06 -0.35
C TYR A 92 -13.47 -8.92 0.02
N THR A 93 -13.96 -8.83 1.26
CA THR A 93 -15.13 -9.62 1.65
C THR A 93 -16.41 -9.18 0.91
N PHE A 94 -17.19 -10.14 0.39
CA PHE A 94 -18.37 -9.90 -0.48
C PHE A 94 -19.50 -9.10 0.20
N LEU A 95 -19.42 -8.91 1.52
CA LEU A 95 -20.35 -8.08 2.25
C LEU A 95 -19.87 -6.63 2.17
N ARG A 96 -20.18 -5.92 1.07
CA ARG A 96 -19.92 -4.47 0.93
C ARG A 96 -20.42 -3.69 2.16
N ALA A 97 -21.55 -4.11 2.73
CA ALA A 97 -22.09 -3.56 3.99
C ALA A 97 -21.22 -3.85 5.23
N LEU A 98 -20.48 -4.96 5.26
CA LEU A 98 -19.50 -5.23 6.32
C LEU A 98 -18.21 -4.45 6.06
N GLN A 99 -17.77 -4.34 4.82
CA GLN A 99 -16.64 -3.50 4.45
C GLN A 99 -16.91 -2.03 4.81
N GLU A 100 -18.09 -1.49 4.53
CA GLU A 100 -18.47 -0.14 4.99
C GLU A 100 -18.45 -0.02 6.52
N VAL A 101 -18.87 -1.08 7.20
CA VAL A 101 -18.85 -1.14 8.65
C VAL A 101 -17.41 -1.18 9.19
N LEU A 102 -16.52 -1.94 8.56
CA LEU A 102 -15.12 -2.10 8.94
C LEU A 102 -14.27 -0.89 8.55
N LEU A 103 -14.57 -0.26 7.42
CA LEU A 103 -13.84 0.87 6.84
C LEU A 103 -14.28 2.21 7.41
N TYR A 104 -15.59 2.46 7.54
CA TYR A 104 -16.11 3.78 7.89
C TYR A 104 -16.62 3.88 9.33
N CYS A 105 -17.01 2.77 9.99
CA CYS A 105 -17.49 2.88 11.37
C CYS A 105 -16.41 3.20 12.38
N PRO A 106 -15.17 2.70 12.27
CA PRO A 106 -14.10 3.14 13.15
C PRO A 106 -13.85 4.64 13.05
N TYR A 107 -13.92 5.25 11.86
CA TYR A 107 -13.88 6.71 11.74
C TYR A 107 -15.09 7.41 12.36
N LYS A 108 -16.28 6.80 12.28
CA LYS A 108 -17.50 7.30 12.93
C LYS A 108 -17.55 7.08 14.45
N LEU A 109 -16.62 6.31 15.03
CA LEU A 109 -16.39 6.31 16.49
C LEU A 109 -16.09 7.73 17.00
N ARG A 110 -15.43 8.54 16.17
CA ARG A 110 -15.16 9.96 16.43
C ARG A 110 -16.44 10.75 16.72
N GLU A 111 -17.55 10.39 16.09
CA GLU A 111 -18.77 11.18 16.13
C GLU A 111 -19.78 10.64 17.14
N LYS A 112 -20.09 9.32 17.16
CA LYS A 112 -21.12 8.75 18.08
C LYS A 112 -20.94 7.23 18.33
N PRO A 113 -20.64 6.77 19.57
CA PRO A 113 -20.61 5.33 19.91
C PRO A 113 -21.98 4.61 19.75
N LYS A 114 -23.07 5.37 19.61
CA LYS A 114 -24.42 4.86 19.32
C LYS A 114 -24.70 4.73 17.81
N HIS A 115 -23.74 5.03 16.94
CA HIS A 115 -23.98 4.95 15.50
C HIS A 115 -24.33 3.50 15.11
N PRO A 116 -25.45 3.26 14.37
CA PRO A 116 -25.94 1.91 14.07
C PRO A 116 -24.90 1.00 13.41
N CYS A 117 -24.01 1.59 12.63
CA CYS A 117 -22.96 0.87 11.94
C CYS A 117 -21.90 0.29 12.91
N TYR A 118 -21.51 1.04 13.95
CA TYR A 118 -20.60 0.54 14.99
C TYR A 118 -21.26 -0.59 15.81
N GLN A 119 -22.54 -0.43 16.17
CA GLN A 119 -23.30 -1.48 16.85
C GLN A 119 -23.45 -2.75 15.98
N ARG A 120 -23.55 -2.59 14.66
CA ARG A 120 -23.53 -3.73 13.73
C ARG A 120 -22.16 -4.42 13.71
N PHE A 121 -21.07 -3.67 13.76
CA PHE A 121 -19.73 -4.23 13.88
C PHE A 121 -19.56 -5.06 15.14
N LEU A 122 -19.88 -4.47 16.30
CA LEU A 122 -19.75 -5.15 17.60
C LEU A 122 -20.59 -6.42 17.65
N ARG A 123 -21.82 -6.38 17.12
CA ARG A 123 -22.68 -7.56 17.01
C ARG A 123 -22.07 -8.65 16.14
N LEU A 124 -21.45 -8.30 15.01
CA LEU A 124 -20.77 -9.31 14.19
C LEU A 124 -19.64 -9.99 14.98
N LEU A 125 -18.81 -9.20 15.66
CA LEU A 125 -17.75 -9.76 16.49
C LEU A 125 -18.36 -10.70 17.54
N ASP A 126 -19.35 -10.24 18.31
CA ASP A 126 -20.00 -11.06 19.32
C ASP A 126 -20.64 -12.33 18.74
N ASP A 127 -21.32 -12.27 17.60
CA ASP A 127 -21.92 -13.44 16.94
C ASP A 127 -20.86 -14.50 16.59
N GLU A 128 -19.72 -14.07 16.07
CA GLU A 128 -18.63 -14.98 15.71
C GLU A 128 -17.88 -15.51 16.94
N ARG A 129 -17.77 -14.69 17.99
CA ARG A 129 -17.30 -15.12 19.31
C ARG A 129 -18.19 -16.21 19.89
N TRP A 130 -19.52 -16.03 19.84
CA TRP A 130 -20.50 -17.02 20.30
C TRP A 130 -20.44 -18.32 19.51
N ARG A 131 -20.05 -18.26 18.23
CA ARG A 131 -19.75 -19.43 17.39
C ARG A 131 -18.37 -20.05 17.67
N GLY A 132 -17.62 -19.49 18.62
CA GLY A 132 -16.28 -19.91 18.98
C GLY A 132 -15.27 -19.70 17.86
N LYS A 133 -15.46 -18.74 16.96
CA LYS A 133 -14.55 -18.46 15.83
C LYS A 133 -13.43 -17.51 16.25
N ASN A 134 -12.24 -17.76 15.69
CA ASN A 134 -11.17 -16.78 15.69
C ASN A 134 -11.36 -15.82 14.50
N ILE A 135 -10.90 -14.59 14.63
CA ILE A 135 -11.07 -13.55 13.61
C ILE A 135 -9.70 -13.03 13.18
N LEU A 136 -9.48 -12.96 11.87
CA LEU A 136 -8.43 -12.15 11.25
C LEU A 136 -9.06 -10.90 10.63
N LEU A 137 -8.73 -9.73 11.18
CA LEU A 137 -8.99 -8.43 10.59
C LEU A 137 -7.77 -7.99 9.79
N SER A 138 -7.94 -7.57 8.54
CA SER A 138 -6.81 -7.04 7.75
C SER A 138 -7.26 -5.90 6.86
N GLU A 139 -6.86 -4.69 7.25
CA GLU A 139 -7.04 -3.52 6.41
C GLU A 139 -5.95 -2.45 6.65
N GLU A 140 -5.48 -1.82 5.56
CA GLU A 140 -4.61 -0.65 5.57
C GLU A 140 -5.26 0.51 6.34
N VAL A 141 -6.59 0.64 6.27
CA VAL A 141 -7.29 1.69 7.01
C VAL A 141 -7.12 1.59 8.53
N TYR A 142 -6.85 0.41 9.09
CA TYR A 142 -6.64 0.29 10.54
C TYR A 142 -5.33 0.93 11.02
N SER A 143 -4.35 1.09 10.12
CA SER A 143 -3.16 1.90 10.43
C SER A 143 -3.44 3.40 10.28
N LYS A 144 -4.55 3.82 9.66
CA LYS A 144 -4.91 5.23 9.44
C LYS A 144 -6.01 5.74 10.37
N ALA A 145 -6.98 4.90 10.71
CA ALA A 145 -8.25 5.29 11.33
C ALA A 145 -8.17 5.47 12.84
N ILE A 146 -7.25 4.75 13.50
CA ILE A 146 -7.14 4.78 14.96
C ILE A 146 -6.40 6.05 15.43
N TRP A 147 -5.67 6.72 14.54
CA TRP A 147 -4.63 7.68 14.93
C TRP A 147 -4.89 9.15 14.55
N ASP A 148 -6.14 9.48 14.19
CA ASP A 148 -6.62 10.87 14.33
C ASP A 148 -6.66 11.20 15.84
N LEU A 149 -5.98 12.28 16.28
CA LEU A 149 -5.73 12.59 17.69
C LEU A 149 -7.00 12.56 18.57
N GLU A 150 -8.16 12.90 18.01
CA GLU A 150 -9.47 12.89 18.71
C GLU A 150 -10.15 11.51 18.77
N ALA A 151 -9.67 10.54 17.99
CA ALA A 151 -10.15 9.17 17.96
C ALA A 151 -9.32 8.24 18.85
N VAL A 152 -8.03 8.53 19.05
CA VAL A 152 -7.10 7.75 19.89
C VAL A 152 -7.65 7.52 21.29
N GLU A 153 -8.13 8.58 21.93
CA GLU A 153 -8.67 8.49 23.30
C GLU A 153 -9.86 7.53 23.37
N ARG A 154 -10.78 7.58 22.39
CA ARG A 154 -11.93 6.65 22.32
C ARG A 154 -11.52 5.24 21.98
N VAL A 155 -10.52 5.06 21.13
CA VAL A 155 -9.98 3.72 20.87
C VAL A 155 -9.39 3.14 22.15
N GLN A 156 -8.62 3.92 22.89
CA GLN A 156 -8.00 3.55 24.16
C GLN A 156 -9.02 3.30 25.29
N GLN A 157 -10.04 4.14 25.42
CA GLN A 157 -10.97 4.10 26.55
C GLN A 157 -12.19 3.19 26.31
N ASP A 158 -12.65 3.06 25.07
CA ASP A 158 -13.88 2.32 24.76
C ASP A 158 -13.61 1.05 23.94
N PHE A 159 -12.93 1.20 22.80
CA PHE A 159 -12.84 0.12 21.81
C PHE A 159 -11.90 -1.00 22.27
N MET A 160 -10.68 -0.66 22.68
CA MET A 160 -9.69 -1.65 23.09
C MET A 160 -10.11 -2.40 24.37
N PRO A 161 -10.64 -1.75 25.41
CA PRO A 161 -11.18 -2.46 26.57
C PRO A 161 -12.33 -3.40 26.19
N PHE A 162 -13.25 -2.97 25.32
CA PHE A 162 -14.33 -3.83 24.81
C PHE A 162 -13.77 -5.09 24.13
N LEU A 163 -12.75 -4.94 23.29
CA LEU A 163 -12.12 -6.05 22.59
C LEU A 163 -11.37 -6.97 23.57
N GLN A 164 -10.51 -6.40 24.42
CA GLN A 164 -9.68 -7.16 25.37
C GLN A 164 -10.52 -7.90 26.43
N GLU A 165 -11.71 -7.42 26.79
CA GLU A 165 -12.63 -8.15 27.66
C GLU A 165 -13.10 -9.47 27.01
N ARG A 166 -13.29 -9.47 25.69
CA ARG A 166 -14.00 -10.54 24.94
C ARG A 166 -13.08 -11.43 24.12
N TRP A 167 -11.94 -10.91 23.72
CA TRP A 167 -11.00 -11.52 22.78
C TRP A 167 -9.60 -11.56 23.37
N ASP A 168 -8.81 -12.52 22.91
CA ASP A 168 -7.36 -12.45 23.00
C ASP A 168 -6.85 -11.70 21.77
N VAL A 169 -6.49 -10.43 21.95
CA VAL A 169 -6.19 -9.49 20.87
C VAL A 169 -4.69 -9.48 20.57
N SER A 170 -4.34 -9.75 19.31
CA SER A 170 -2.99 -9.53 18.79
C SER A 170 -3.01 -8.62 17.58
N VAL A 171 -1.92 -7.88 17.42
CA VAL A 171 -1.71 -6.94 16.33
C VAL A 171 -0.51 -7.42 15.54
N VAL A 172 -0.65 -7.45 14.22
CA VAL A 172 0.40 -7.93 13.32
C VAL A 172 0.74 -6.82 12.36
N ALA A 173 2.01 -6.44 12.32
CA ALA A 173 2.51 -5.43 11.43
C ALA A 173 3.58 -6.00 10.52
N VAL A 174 3.78 -5.38 9.36
CA VAL A 174 4.82 -5.78 8.43
C VAL A 174 5.87 -4.69 8.33
N TYR A 175 7.12 -5.07 8.56
CA TYR A 175 8.28 -4.23 8.38
C TYR A 175 8.90 -4.40 6.99
N ARG A 176 9.10 -3.26 6.33
CA ARG A 176 9.94 -3.09 5.16
C ARG A 176 11.00 -2.07 5.50
N ARG A 177 12.25 -2.34 5.12
CA ARG A 177 13.37 -1.40 5.19
C ARG A 177 12.97 -0.01 4.72
N PHE A 178 13.35 1.01 5.51
CA PHE A 178 12.89 2.38 5.32
C PHE A 178 13.15 2.93 3.91
N HIS A 179 14.37 2.80 3.40
CA HIS A 179 14.73 3.26 2.05
C HIS A 179 13.92 2.58 0.95
N GLU A 180 13.60 1.30 1.09
CA GLU A 180 12.76 0.59 0.13
C GLU A 180 11.28 0.98 0.23
N TRP A 181 10.82 1.25 1.46
CA TRP A 181 9.48 1.79 1.68
C TRP A 181 9.34 3.15 1.00
N LEU A 182 10.30 4.07 1.17
CA LEU A 182 10.30 5.39 0.53
C LEU A 182 10.17 5.30 -0.99
N ILE A 183 10.95 4.44 -1.64
CA ILE A 183 10.86 4.22 -3.09
C ILE A 183 9.49 3.65 -3.48
N SER A 184 8.94 2.74 -2.69
CA SER A 184 7.64 2.15 -2.99
C SER A 184 6.47 3.10 -2.76
N ALA A 185 6.54 3.94 -1.72
CA ALA A 185 5.54 4.96 -1.41
C ALA A 185 5.54 6.02 -2.51
N ARG A 186 6.73 6.48 -2.91
CA ARG A 186 6.87 7.37 -4.06
C ARG A 186 6.27 6.77 -5.34
N LYS A 187 6.63 5.53 -5.71
CA LYS A 187 6.11 4.87 -6.92
C LYS A 187 4.58 4.79 -6.97
N GLN A 188 3.92 4.70 -5.82
CA GLN A 188 2.46 4.74 -5.76
C GLN A 188 1.91 6.13 -5.97
N ARG A 189 2.52 7.13 -5.36
CA ARG A 189 2.14 8.52 -5.64
C ARG A 189 2.34 8.87 -7.11
N ASP A 190 3.47 8.47 -7.68
CA ASP A 190 3.77 8.63 -9.11
C ASP A 190 2.68 7.97 -9.96
N TYR A 191 2.14 6.84 -9.52
CA TYR A 191 1.04 6.17 -10.20
C TYR A 191 -0.29 6.94 -10.05
N GLU A 192 -0.65 7.36 -8.85
CA GLU A 192 -1.89 8.12 -8.59
C GLU A 192 -1.93 9.47 -9.33
N LEU A 193 -0.79 10.16 -9.40
CA LEU A 193 -0.67 11.39 -10.18
C LEU A 193 -0.77 11.11 -11.68
N ARG A 194 -0.18 10.01 -12.16
CA ARG A 194 -0.33 9.59 -13.57
C ARG A 194 -1.74 9.16 -13.92
N GLU A 195 -2.50 8.53 -13.01
CA GLU A 195 -3.90 8.16 -13.26
C GLU A 195 -4.78 9.37 -13.54
N ARG A 196 -4.42 10.55 -13.02
CA ARG A 196 -5.12 11.81 -13.37
C ARG A 196 -4.89 12.21 -14.83
N GLN A 197 -3.79 11.76 -15.44
CA GLN A 197 -3.40 11.96 -16.84
C GLN A 197 -3.35 13.42 -17.32
N LEU A 198 -3.36 14.39 -16.40
CA LEU A 198 -3.43 15.80 -16.75
C LEU A 198 -2.13 16.30 -17.39
N TRP A 199 -2.28 17.07 -18.45
CA TRP A 199 -1.23 17.87 -19.06
C TRP A 199 -0.89 19.11 -18.22
N PRO A 200 0.28 19.75 -18.43
CA PRO A 200 0.64 20.96 -17.70
C PRO A 200 -0.44 22.05 -17.75
N HIS A 201 -1.04 22.27 -18.92
CA HIS A 201 -2.08 23.29 -19.11
C HIS A 201 -3.44 22.93 -18.47
N GLU A 202 -3.62 21.66 -18.06
CA GLU A 202 -4.80 21.16 -17.36
C GLU A 202 -4.59 21.12 -15.84
N GLY A 203 -3.46 21.64 -15.34
CA GLY A 203 -3.09 21.57 -13.92
C GLY A 203 -2.42 20.25 -13.53
N GLY A 204 -1.86 19.52 -14.50
CA GLY A 204 -0.97 18.39 -14.22
C GLY A 204 0.27 18.84 -13.45
N GLU A 205 0.91 17.88 -12.77
CA GLU A 205 2.15 18.12 -12.03
C GLU A 205 3.29 17.27 -12.62
N ALA A 206 4.50 17.85 -12.62
CA ALA A 206 5.72 17.09 -12.84
C ALA A 206 6.04 16.27 -11.58
N LEU A 207 6.60 15.08 -11.77
CA LEU A 207 7.01 14.25 -10.65
C LEU A 207 8.45 14.59 -10.27
N ASP A 208 8.70 14.95 -9.01
CA ASP A 208 10.07 15.17 -8.49
C ASP A 208 10.42 14.09 -7.47
N SER A 209 11.13 13.06 -7.93
CA SER A 209 11.39 11.85 -7.16
C SER A 209 12.17 12.08 -5.89
N TRP A 210 13.13 13.00 -5.90
CA TRP A 210 13.94 13.27 -4.71
C TRP A 210 13.18 14.14 -3.73
N ASN A 211 12.53 15.20 -4.21
CA ASN A 211 11.69 16.04 -3.35
C ASN A 211 10.56 15.22 -2.72
N GLU A 212 9.97 14.27 -3.44
CA GLU A 212 8.95 13.37 -2.91
C GLU A 212 9.50 12.44 -1.83
N VAL A 213 10.70 11.89 -2.01
CA VAL A 213 11.40 11.14 -0.95
C VAL A 213 11.62 12.02 0.28
N MET A 214 12.08 13.26 0.10
CA MET A 214 12.32 14.19 1.20
C MET A 214 11.02 14.61 1.92
N LEU A 215 9.92 14.77 1.19
CA LEU A 215 8.60 15.07 1.76
C LEU A 215 8.05 13.88 2.55
N LEU A 216 8.25 12.66 2.04
CA LEU A 216 7.91 11.44 2.74
C LEU A 216 8.71 11.29 4.04
N ARG A 217 10.01 11.63 4.04
CA ARG A 217 10.85 11.65 5.25
C ARG A 217 10.36 12.63 6.32
N LYS A 218 9.83 13.79 5.91
CA LYS A 218 9.38 14.83 6.85
C LYS A 218 7.96 14.61 7.39
N HIS A 219 7.23 13.61 6.91
CA HIS A 219 5.81 13.38 7.25
C HIS A 219 4.88 14.57 6.94
N GLU A 220 5.33 15.55 6.14
CA GLU A 220 4.73 16.89 6.08
C GLU A 220 3.52 17.01 5.13
N ARG A 221 3.29 16.06 4.20
CA ARG A 221 2.46 16.36 3.02
C ARG A 221 1.13 15.64 2.86
N PHE A 222 0.74 14.75 3.76
CA PHE A 222 -0.45 13.94 3.52
C PHE A 222 -1.77 14.48 4.08
N GLY A 223 -1.79 15.60 4.83
CA GLY A 223 -3.04 16.19 5.39
C GLY A 223 -3.78 15.30 6.41
N LEU A 224 -3.56 14.00 6.35
CA LEU A 224 -3.64 12.92 7.29
C LEU A 224 -2.18 12.48 7.43
N ARG A 225 -1.65 12.29 8.64
CA ARG A 225 -0.28 11.84 8.83
C ARG A 225 -0.05 10.59 7.97
N SER A 226 0.82 10.64 6.97
CA SER A 226 1.29 9.41 6.34
C SER A 226 2.20 8.77 7.36
N HIS A 227 1.59 7.90 8.13
CA HIS A 227 2.28 7.12 9.13
C HIS A 227 3.24 6.20 8.37
N TYR A 228 4.53 6.47 8.51
CA TYR A 228 5.49 5.40 8.38
C TYR A 228 5.24 4.48 9.58
N LEU A 229 5.52 3.18 9.41
CA LEU A 229 5.33 2.13 10.41
C LEU A 229 5.77 2.50 11.86
N PRO A 230 6.79 3.36 12.07
CA PRO A 230 7.24 3.74 13.38
C PRO A 230 6.21 4.39 14.30
N ASP A 231 5.54 5.43 13.81
CA ASP A 231 4.58 6.17 14.63
C ASP A 231 3.35 5.32 14.95
N ASP A 232 3.00 4.40 14.05
CA ASP A 232 1.89 3.47 14.24
C ASP A 232 2.22 2.44 15.33
N LEU A 233 3.39 1.81 15.25
CA LEU A 233 3.75 0.70 16.14
C LEU A 233 3.92 1.12 17.61
N ALA A 234 4.57 2.26 17.87
CA ALA A 234 4.76 2.77 19.23
C ALA A 234 3.42 2.90 19.98
N GLN A 235 2.40 3.41 19.30
CA GLN A 235 1.08 3.60 19.89
C GLN A 235 0.32 2.28 20.13
N TRP A 236 0.55 1.26 19.31
CA TRP A 236 0.01 -0.08 19.57
C TRP A 236 0.66 -0.76 20.78
N TYR A 237 1.96 -0.55 21.01
CA TYR A 237 2.62 -1.04 22.22
C TYR A 237 2.02 -0.44 23.50
N ASP A 238 1.59 0.83 23.45
CA ASP A 238 0.95 1.52 24.59
C ASP A 238 -0.44 0.94 24.95
N LEU A 239 -1.08 0.19 24.03
CA LEU A 239 -2.41 -0.42 24.24
C LEU A 239 -2.38 -1.75 25.03
N ASN A 240 -1.20 -2.18 25.50
CA ASN A 240 -1.02 -3.45 26.21
C ASN A 240 -1.60 -4.65 25.42
N VAL A 241 -1.39 -4.66 24.10
CA VAL A 241 -1.71 -5.78 23.21
C VAL A 241 -0.44 -6.48 22.78
N SER A 242 -0.54 -7.76 22.42
CA SER A 242 0.57 -8.45 21.76
C SER A 242 0.76 -7.87 20.36
N VAL A 243 1.98 -7.44 20.05
CA VAL A 243 2.35 -6.92 18.72
C VAL A 243 3.41 -7.84 18.12
N THR A 244 3.15 -8.32 16.91
CA THR A 244 4.08 -9.13 16.12
C THR A 244 4.51 -8.33 14.89
N VAL A 245 5.82 -8.11 14.73
CA VAL A 245 6.37 -7.45 13.54
C VAL A 245 6.98 -8.51 12.63
N LEU A 246 6.42 -8.63 11.43
CA LEU A 246 6.87 -9.55 10.39
C LEU A 246 7.90 -8.86 9.50
N ASN A 247 8.96 -9.56 9.10
CA ASN A 247 10.02 -8.96 8.28
C ASN A 247 9.87 -9.36 6.81
N MET A 248 9.66 -8.40 5.92
CA MET A 248 9.65 -8.64 4.47
C MET A 248 10.98 -9.21 3.95
N HIS A 249 12.07 -8.99 4.68
CA HIS A 249 13.44 -9.39 4.33
C HIS A 249 13.89 -10.67 5.01
N HIS A 250 12.95 -11.42 5.61
CA HIS A 250 13.29 -12.67 6.27
C HIS A 250 13.98 -13.65 5.28
N PRO A 251 15.12 -14.25 5.66
CA PRO A 251 15.95 -15.02 4.71
C PRO A 251 15.22 -16.24 4.15
N THR A 252 14.46 -16.96 4.99
CA THR A 252 13.89 -18.27 4.65
C THR A 252 12.37 -18.28 4.45
N GLN A 253 11.60 -17.57 5.28
CA GLN A 253 10.13 -17.52 5.20
C GLN A 253 9.61 -16.37 4.33
N LYS A 254 8.44 -16.56 3.72
CA LYS A 254 7.70 -15.47 3.05
C LYS A 254 6.87 -14.67 4.04
N ILE A 255 6.44 -13.47 3.65
CA ILE A 255 5.56 -12.68 4.51
C ILE A 255 4.21 -13.36 4.81
N THR A 256 3.61 -14.05 3.84
CA THR A 256 2.37 -14.80 4.05
C THR A 256 2.56 -16.00 4.97
N GLU A 257 3.71 -16.67 4.86
CA GLU A 257 4.08 -17.79 5.72
C GLU A 257 4.32 -17.29 7.15
N GLN A 258 5.13 -16.24 7.34
CA GLN A 258 5.36 -15.63 8.65
C GLN A 258 4.04 -15.21 9.30
N PHE A 259 3.16 -14.56 8.55
CA PHE A 259 1.86 -14.14 9.08
C PHE A 259 1.06 -15.33 9.62
N VAL A 260 0.94 -16.40 8.84
CA VAL A 260 0.10 -17.54 9.21
C VAL A 260 0.74 -18.43 10.27
N CYS A 261 2.05 -18.65 10.18
CA CYS A 261 2.76 -19.55 11.07
C CYS A 261 3.12 -18.90 12.40
N ASP A 262 3.50 -17.62 12.39
CA ASP A 262 4.10 -16.97 13.54
C ASP A 262 3.12 -16.01 14.23
N ALA A 263 2.11 -15.51 13.49
CA ALA A 263 1.19 -14.48 13.99
C ALA A 263 -0.27 -14.95 14.16
N LEU A 264 -0.66 -16.11 13.63
CA LEU A 264 -2.00 -16.70 13.83
C LEU A 264 -1.95 -17.86 14.82
N PRO A 265 -2.43 -17.67 16.07
CA PRO A 265 -2.52 -18.76 17.04
C PRO A 265 -3.32 -19.95 16.51
N HIS A 266 -2.78 -21.16 16.70
CA HIS A 266 -3.43 -22.43 16.32
C HIS A 266 -3.72 -22.63 14.82
N ALA A 267 -3.10 -21.84 13.92
CA ALA A 267 -3.27 -21.98 12.48
C ALA A 267 -2.40 -23.09 11.86
N THR A 268 -2.39 -24.29 12.44
CA THR A 268 -1.47 -25.38 12.06
C THR A 268 -1.68 -25.84 10.62
N THR A 269 -2.93 -26.07 10.21
CA THR A 269 -3.25 -26.56 8.85
C THR A 269 -2.88 -25.52 7.80
N SER A 270 -3.17 -24.26 8.09
CA SER A 270 -2.85 -23.14 7.22
C SER A 270 -1.35 -22.91 7.14
N CYS A 271 -0.64 -22.98 8.26
CA CYS A 271 0.81 -22.85 8.27
C CYS A 271 1.49 -23.95 7.43
N GLU A 272 1.06 -25.21 7.56
CA GLU A 272 1.55 -26.31 6.73
C GLU A 272 1.32 -26.06 5.24
N TYR A 273 0.12 -25.60 4.88
CA TYR A 273 -0.17 -25.21 3.50
C TYR A 273 0.84 -24.16 3.01
N TYR A 274 1.04 -23.07 3.75
CA TYR A 274 1.95 -22.00 3.33
C TYR A 274 3.42 -22.43 3.25
N ARG A 275 3.88 -23.33 4.13
CA ARG A 275 5.23 -23.93 4.07
C ARG A 275 5.46 -24.75 2.80
N THR A 276 4.41 -25.42 2.29
CA THR A 276 4.52 -26.22 1.07
C THR A 276 4.43 -25.41 -0.22
N GLN A 277 3.96 -24.16 -0.16
CA GLN A 277 3.89 -23.31 -1.35
C GLN A 277 5.29 -22.78 -1.72
N GLY A 278 5.80 -23.13 -2.89
CA GLY A 278 7.07 -22.63 -3.41
C GLY A 278 7.13 -21.10 -3.55
N ARG A 279 8.32 -20.49 -3.46
CA ARG A 279 8.53 -19.03 -3.60
C ARG A 279 8.21 -18.55 -5.02
N GLU A 280 6.96 -18.14 -5.25
CA GLU A 280 6.62 -17.31 -6.40
C GLU A 280 7.12 -15.89 -6.14
N ILE A 281 8.21 -15.54 -6.83
CA ILE A 281 8.72 -14.18 -6.85
C ILE A 281 7.96 -13.47 -7.96
N HIS A 282 6.92 -12.72 -7.59
CA HIS A 282 6.33 -11.76 -8.52
C HIS A 282 7.28 -10.57 -8.60
N ALA A 283 7.96 -10.42 -9.73
CA ALA A 283 8.64 -9.18 -10.05
C ALA A 283 7.57 -8.08 -10.09
N ASN A 284 7.79 -6.98 -9.37
CA ASN A 284 7.00 -5.78 -9.57
C ASN A 284 7.23 -5.32 -11.01
N ALA A 285 6.25 -5.55 -11.89
CA ALA A 285 6.34 -5.27 -13.32
C ALA A 285 6.51 -3.78 -13.64
N ARG A 286 6.24 -2.90 -12.68
CA ARG A 286 6.31 -1.44 -12.86
C ARG A 286 7.76 -0.99 -12.71
N SER A 287 8.43 -0.84 -13.85
CA SER A 287 9.81 -0.39 -13.91
C SER A 287 9.92 1.06 -13.44
N GLY A 288 11.05 1.42 -12.81
CA GLY A 288 11.35 2.84 -12.51
C GLY A 288 11.51 3.69 -13.78
N LEU A 289 11.60 3.06 -14.96
CA LEU A 289 11.81 3.73 -16.25
C LEU A 289 10.58 4.52 -16.71
N GLU A 290 9.37 4.01 -16.46
CA GLU A 290 8.13 4.71 -16.85
C GLU A 290 8.04 6.12 -16.25
N TYR A 291 8.51 6.27 -15.01
CA TYR A 291 8.57 7.55 -14.31
C TYR A 291 9.47 8.56 -15.01
N PHE A 292 10.65 8.11 -15.46
CA PHE A 292 11.58 8.98 -16.15
C PHE A 292 11.01 9.46 -17.49
N PHE A 293 10.33 8.57 -18.22
CA PHE A 293 9.64 8.94 -19.45
C PHE A 293 8.48 9.90 -19.23
N ASP A 294 7.70 9.68 -18.17
CA ASP A 294 6.59 10.56 -17.83
C ASP A 294 7.06 12.00 -17.58
N ASN A 295 8.16 12.18 -16.87
CA ASN A 295 8.78 13.51 -16.68
C ASN A 295 9.30 14.12 -17.98
N ILE A 296 9.89 13.33 -18.87
CA ILE A 296 10.35 13.81 -20.18
C ILE A 296 9.17 14.27 -21.03
N VAL A 297 8.10 13.46 -21.09
CA VAL A 297 6.88 13.76 -21.85
C VAL A 297 6.20 15.01 -21.30
N TYR A 298 6.10 15.13 -19.97
CA TYR A 298 5.53 16.31 -19.32
C TYR A 298 6.33 17.58 -19.63
N ALA A 299 7.65 17.56 -19.44
CA ALA A 299 8.49 18.72 -19.68
C ALA A 299 8.52 19.11 -21.18
N ALA A 300 8.45 18.13 -22.08
CA ALA A 300 8.37 18.41 -23.51
C ALA A 300 7.03 19.05 -23.90
N ALA A 301 5.92 18.61 -23.30
CA ALA A 301 4.61 19.25 -23.47
C ALA A 301 4.61 20.68 -22.93
N GLU A 302 5.21 20.91 -21.76
CA GLU A 302 5.33 22.24 -21.14
C GLU A 302 6.11 23.22 -22.02
N LYS A 303 7.15 22.73 -22.72
CA LYS A 303 7.94 23.52 -23.67
C LYS A 303 7.30 23.66 -25.06
N GLY A 304 6.12 23.06 -25.28
CA GLY A 304 5.43 23.10 -26.58
C GLY A 304 6.14 22.32 -27.69
N ILE A 305 6.94 21.30 -27.35
CA ILE A 305 7.72 20.49 -28.30
C ILE A 305 6.81 19.56 -29.13
N PHE A 306 5.61 19.26 -28.64
CA PHE A 306 4.59 18.54 -29.39
C PHE A 306 3.17 18.96 -28.98
N ASP A 307 2.20 18.70 -29.86
CA ASP A 307 0.79 18.98 -29.63
C ASP A 307 0.14 17.90 -28.74
N THR A 308 -0.50 18.36 -27.67
CA THR A 308 -1.17 17.51 -26.66
C THR A 308 -2.67 17.34 -26.92
N THR A 309 -3.26 18.07 -27.87
CA THR A 309 -4.72 18.18 -28.05
C THR A 309 -5.43 16.85 -28.33
N ASN A 310 -4.75 15.86 -28.92
CA ASN A 310 -5.35 14.59 -29.33
C ASN A 310 -4.56 13.36 -28.88
N VAL A 311 -3.73 13.50 -27.84
CA VAL A 311 -2.89 12.42 -27.35
C VAL A 311 -3.02 12.32 -25.85
N MET A 312 -3.15 11.11 -25.33
CA MET A 312 -3.10 10.89 -23.89
C MET A 312 -1.64 10.73 -23.45
N ARG A 313 -1.27 11.38 -22.34
CA ARG A 313 0.09 11.31 -21.77
C ARG A 313 0.55 9.87 -21.55
N HIS A 314 -0.34 9.02 -21.05
CA HIS A 314 -0.07 7.60 -20.82
C HIS A 314 0.35 6.87 -22.09
N ASP A 315 -0.28 7.14 -23.24
CA ASP A 315 0.02 6.45 -24.49
C ASP A 315 1.44 6.76 -24.98
N ILE A 316 1.89 8.00 -24.81
CA ILE A 316 3.27 8.40 -25.16
C ILE A 316 4.27 7.71 -24.23
N VAL A 317 4.01 7.73 -22.92
CA VAL A 317 4.86 7.07 -21.93
C VAL A 317 4.94 5.56 -22.20
N TYR A 318 3.81 4.91 -22.47
CA TYR A 318 3.75 3.48 -22.80
C TYR A 318 4.51 3.15 -24.09
N ASN A 319 4.41 4.01 -25.11
CA ASN A 319 5.20 3.83 -26.33
C ASN A 319 6.70 3.94 -26.05
N LEU A 320 7.13 4.87 -25.19
CA LEU A 320 8.53 5.01 -24.79
C LEU A 320 9.03 3.81 -23.96
N THR A 321 8.20 3.24 -23.09
CA THR A 321 8.59 2.08 -22.27
C THR A 321 8.76 0.80 -23.09
N ASN A 322 8.10 0.72 -24.25
CA ASN A 322 8.29 -0.36 -25.22
C ASN A 322 9.51 -0.15 -26.14
N LEU A 323 10.14 1.02 -26.10
CA LEU A 323 11.47 1.17 -26.69
C LEU A 323 12.46 0.49 -25.74
N ASN A 324 13.39 -0.33 -26.26
CA ASN A 324 14.44 -1.03 -25.50
C ASN A 324 15.49 -0.05 -24.93
N MET A 325 15.03 0.92 -24.15
CA MET A 325 15.81 2.01 -23.60
C MET A 325 16.16 1.74 -22.14
N THR A 326 17.30 2.26 -21.72
CA THR A 326 17.80 2.13 -20.35
C THR A 326 17.98 3.49 -19.69
N ILE A 327 17.77 3.56 -18.38
CA ILE A 327 17.91 4.79 -17.56
C ILE A 327 19.34 5.35 -17.64
N THR A 328 20.34 4.49 -17.89
CA THR A 328 21.76 4.85 -18.00
C THR A 328 22.05 5.90 -19.06
N ASN A 329 21.13 6.11 -19.99
CA ASN A 329 21.29 6.99 -21.14
C ASN A 329 20.60 8.35 -20.95
N MET A 330 20.22 8.71 -19.72
CA MET A 330 19.54 9.97 -19.44
C MET A 330 20.45 10.86 -18.59
N PRO A 331 20.44 12.19 -18.80
CA PRO A 331 21.08 13.09 -17.85
C PRO A 331 20.24 13.06 -16.57
N LEU A 332 20.88 12.77 -15.45
CA LEU A 332 20.22 12.61 -14.15
C LEU A 332 20.67 13.69 -13.18
N ILE A 333 19.73 14.16 -12.38
CA ILE A 333 19.98 14.92 -11.16
C ILE A 333 19.79 13.95 -10.00
N CYS A 334 20.88 13.65 -9.32
CA CYS A 334 20.92 12.72 -8.18
C CYS A 334 21.21 13.48 -6.89
N PRO A 335 20.82 12.93 -5.73
CA PRO A 335 21.15 13.52 -4.43
C PRO A 335 22.66 13.52 -4.20
N SER A 336 23.12 14.44 -3.36
CA SER A 336 24.52 14.50 -2.94
C SER A 336 24.90 13.27 -2.10
N ALA A 337 26.19 12.94 -2.06
CA ALA A 337 26.69 11.85 -1.22
C ALA A 337 26.32 12.04 0.27
N LYS A 338 26.29 13.29 0.74
CA LYS A 338 25.87 13.63 2.09
C LYS A 338 24.39 13.28 2.34
N GLU A 339 23.51 13.65 1.42
CA GLU A 339 22.08 13.34 1.52
C GLU A 339 21.81 11.83 1.47
N LEU A 340 22.53 11.09 0.63
CA LEU A 340 22.44 9.62 0.57
C LEU A 340 22.93 8.97 1.86
N GLU A 341 24.04 9.46 2.43
CA GLU A 341 24.55 8.97 3.71
C GLU A 341 23.56 9.24 4.85
N GLU A 342 22.98 10.44 4.93
CA GLU A 342 21.95 10.76 5.92
C GLU A 342 20.75 9.81 5.82
N LEU A 343 20.30 9.50 4.60
CA LEU A 343 19.20 8.57 4.38
C LEU A 343 19.57 7.12 4.74
N LEU A 344 20.82 6.71 4.47
CA LEU A 344 21.31 5.40 4.89
C LEU A 344 21.35 5.27 6.42
N GLN A 345 21.86 6.28 7.11
CA GLN A 345 21.90 6.29 8.58
C GLN A 345 20.49 6.24 9.18
N GLU A 346 19.53 6.96 8.60
CA GLU A 346 18.13 6.88 9.01
C GLU A 346 17.54 5.48 8.76
N SER A 347 17.89 4.84 7.64
CA SER A 347 17.44 3.48 7.33
C SER A 347 18.02 2.44 8.29
N ILE A 348 19.30 2.60 8.68
CA ILE A 348 19.96 1.77 9.70
C ILE A 348 19.29 1.96 11.07
N HIS A 349 19.02 3.21 11.45
CA HIS A 349 18.34 3.52 12.70
C HIS A 349 16.99 2.79 12.80
N TRP A 350 16.18 2.86 11.75
CA TRP A 350 14.88 2.20 11.73
C TRP A 350 14.95 0.66 11.71
N GLU A 351 15.95 0.07 11.03
CA GLU A 351 16.19 -1.38 11.09
C GLU A 351 16.45 -1.85 12.52
N GLN A 352 17.35 -1.14 13.22
CA GLN A 352 17.73 -1.48 14.60
C GLN A 352 16.57 -1.27 15.57
N TYR A 353 15.71 -0.29 15.33
CA TYR A 353 14.60 0.01 16.22
C TYR A 353 13.44 -0.99 16.08
N TYR A 354 13.01 -1.32 14.84
CA TYR A 354 11.78 -2.10 14.62
C TYR A 354 11.97 -3.59 14.42
N ALA A 355 13.14 -3.98 13.92
CA ALA A 355 13.46 -5.37 13.69
C ALA A 355 14.79 -5.72 14.36
N PRO A 356 15.00 -5.41 15.66
CA PRO A 356 16.30 -5.63 16.32
C PRO A 356 16.76 -7.08 16.24
N GLU A 357 15.82 -8.03 16.30
CA GLU A 357 16.07 -9.46 16.22
C GLU A 357 16.51 -9.91 14.82
N TYR A 358 16.16 -9.14 13.78
CA TYR A 358 16.46 -9.42 12.38
C TYR A 358 17.40 -8.39 11.75
N ALA A 359 17.99 -7.51 12.56
CA ALA A 359 18.75 -6.38 12.07
C ALA A 359 20.04 -6.86 11.38
N ASP A 360 20.03 -6.82 10.06
CA ASP A 360 21.18 -7.13 9.22
C ASP A 360 21.65 -5.85 8.53
N ILE A 361 22.55 -5.14 9.21
CA ILE A 361 23.04 -3.83 8.77
C ILE A 361 23.79 -3.92 7.44
N ASP A 362 24.47 -5.04 7.19
CA ASP A 362 25.18 -5.25 5.93
C ASP A 362 24.19 -5.48 4.79
N ALA A 363 23.10 -6.22 5.03
CA ALA A 363 22.03 -6.36 4.05
C ALA A 363 21.24 -5.05 3.83
N VAL A 364 21.07 -4.22 4.86
CA VAL A 364 20.52 -2.85 4.71
C VAL A 364 21.40 -2.03 3.79
N LYS A 365 22.71 -1.95 4.08
CA LYS A 365 23.68 -1.23 3.25
C LYS A 365 23.72 -1.75 1.81
N ALA A 366 23.75 -3.07 1.63
CA ALA A 366 23.78 -3.69 0.31
C ALA A 366 22.51 -3.40 -0.51
N SER A 367 21.33 -3.47 0.13
CA SER A 367 20.06 -3.13 -0.53
C SER A 367 19.96 -1.64 -0.84
N PHE A 368 20.45 -0.77 0.04
CA PHE A 368 20.52 0.67 -0.18
C PHE A 368 21.41 1.01 -1.38
N GLU A 369 22.63 0.47 -1.39
CA GLU A 369 23.61 0.66 -2.46
C GLU A 369 23.04 0.21 -3.81
N LYS A 370 22.30 -0.92 -3.85
CA LYS A 370 21.61 -1.37 -5.06
C LYS A 370 20.60 -0.34 -5.58
N LEU A 371 19.87 0.36 -4.71
CA LEU A 371 18.94 1.42 -5.13
C LEU A 371 19.68 2.66 -5.65
N VAL A 372 20.81 3.01 -5.03
CA VAL A 372 21.69 4.11 -5.50
C VAL A 372 22.24 3.79 -6.88
N GLN A 373 22.84 2.60 -7.06
CA GLN A 373 23.41 2.16 -8.34
C GLN A 373 22.38 2.02 -9.46
N SER A 374 21.12 1.72 -9.12
CA SER A 374 20.01 1.67 -10.07
C SER A 374 19.28 3.01 -10.22
N ASN A 375 19.90 4.10 -9.77
CA ASN A 375 19.43 5.48 -9.89
C ASN A 375 18.00 5.70 -9.36
N GLN A 376 17.56 4.89 -8.40
CA GLN A 376 16.18 4.97 -7.91
C GLN A 376 15.90 6.27 -7.16
N PHE A 377 16.92 6.97 -6.65
CA PHE A 377 16.80 8.26 -5.97
C PHE A 377 16.96 9.47 -6.90
N CYS A 378 17.31 9.26 -8.17
CA CYS A 378 17.54 10.35 -9.11
C CYS A 378 16.27 10.75 -9.86
N ARG A 379 16.30 11.92 -10.50
CA ARG A 379 15.32 12.37 -11.50
C ARG A 379 16.02 12.68 -12.82
N VAL A 380 15.28 12.66 -13.94
CA VAL A 380 15.83 13.16 -15.22
C VAL A 380 16.02 14.67 -15.13
N ASP A 381 17.16 15.13 -15.63
CA ASP A 381 17.41 16.53 -15.96
C ASP A 381 16.71 16.86 -17.28
N THR A 382 15.41 17.15 -17.19
CA THR A 382 14.58 17.42 -18.37
C THR A 382 15.00 18.69 -19.09
N ASP A 383 15.58 19.66 -18.38
CA ASP A 383 16.08 20.89 -18.98
C ASP A 383 17.27 20.63 -19.87
N ARG A 384 18.27 19.90 -19.37
CA ARG A 384 19.43 19.50 -20.16
C ARG A 384 19.05 18.52 -21.27
N LEU A 385 18.12 17.60 -21.01
CA LEU A 385 17.68 16.63 -22.01
C LEU A 385 16.98 17.31 -23.19
N LEU A 386 16.17 18.33 -22.94
CA LEU A 386 15.35 19.02 -23.94
C LEU A 386 16.02 20.31 -24.48
N GLU A 387 17.28 20.58 -24.12
CA GLU A 387 17.98 21.80 -24.54
C GLU A 387 18.11 21.88 -26.07
N GLY A 388 17.63 22.99 -26.65
CA GLY A 388 17.67 23.24 -28.09
C GLY A 388 16.69 22.42 -28.92
N MET A 389 15.84 21.60 -28.31
CA MET A 389 14.85 20.79 -29.01
C MET A 389 13.61 21.60 -29.36
N THR A 390 13.11 21.41 -30.58
CA THR A 390 11.89 22.09 -31.08
C THR A 390 10.82 21.13 -31.57
N ASP A 391 11.15 19.85 -31.76
CA ASP A 391 10.26 18.83 -32.28
C ASP A 391 10.46 17.50 -31.54
N TRP A 392 9.37 16.74 -31.37
CA TRP A 392 9.40 15.44 -30.68
C TRP A 392 10.36 14.42 -31.31
N SER A 393 10.54 14.46 -32.63
CA SER A 393 11.48 13.58 -33.32
C SER A 393 12.93 13.81 -32.87
N ASP A 394 13.30 15.02 -32.45
CA ASP A 394 14.64 15.30 -31.92
C ASP A 394 14.82 14.73 -30.51
N VAL A 395 13.75 14.76 -29.70
CA VAL A 395 13.71 14.08 -28.40
C VAL A 395 13.93 12.57 -28.60
N LEU A 396 13.16 11.95 -29.49
CA LEU A 396 13.26 10.52 -29.79
C LEU A 396 14.64 10.13 -30.33
N LYS A 397 15.24 10.94 -31.21
CA LYS A 397 16.61 10.71 -31.70
C LYS A 397 17.63 10.78 -30.56
N ARG A 398 17.52 11.76 -29.66
CA ARG A 398 18.44 11.89 -28.52
C ARG A 398 18.36 10.65 -27.62
N LEU A 399 17.13 10.24 -27.33
CA LEU A 399 16.80 9.06 -26.53
C LEU A 399 17.29 7.76 -27.18
N GLY A 400 17.24 7.65 -28.52
CA GLY A 400 17.56 6.42 -29.26
C GLY A 400 18.97 6.30 -29.85
N ASN A 401 19.65 7.39 -30.21
CA ASN A 401 20.85 7.34 -31.08
C ASN A 401 22.13 7.98 -30.52
N GLU A 402 22.10 8.82 -29.47
CA GLU A 402 23.28 9.65 -29.12
C GLU A 402 23.85 9.50 -27.70
N PHE A 403 23.10 8.97 -26.73
CA PHE A 403 23.65 8.81 -25.37
C PHE A 403 24.65 7.65 -25.24
N VAL A 404 24.78 6.79 -26.25
CA VAL A 404 25.76 5.69 -26.28
C VAL A 404 27.19 6.17 -26.58
N THR A 405 27.36 7.39 -27.10
CA THR A 405 28.67 7.90 -27.55
C THR A 405 29.18 9.13 -26.82
N GLY A 406 28.47 9.63 -25.81
CA GLY A 406 28.76 10.93 -25.17
C GLY A 406 29.71 10.92 -23.96
N PHE A 407 30.11 9.76 -23.44
CA PHE A 407 31.02 9.64 -22.29
C PHE A 407 31.89 8.38 -22.40
N ALA A 408 32.68 8.29 -23.46
CA ALA A 408 33.85 7.42 -23.54
C ALA A 408 35.11 8.30 -23.53
#